data_AF-A0A914CPU7-F1
#
_entry.id   AF-A0A914CPU7-F1
#
_cell.length_a   1.000
_cell.length_b   1.000
_cell.length_c   1.000
_cell.angle_alpha   90.00
_cell.angle_beta   90.00
_cell.angle_gamma   90.00
#
_symmetry.space_group_name_H-M   'P 1'
#
loop_
_entity.id
_entity.type
_entity.pdbx_description
1 polymer ?
#
loop_
_entity_poly.entity_id
_entity_poly.type
_entity_poly.pdbx_seq_one_letter_code
_entity_poly.pdbx_strand_id
1 'polypeptide(L)'
;MMGNSTSNDNQDEETNQDLINKRRVRDSRLYVEIGPNQWPIVYSHKYNIGFFGIEKLHPFDSKKWGNVFHFLKEAGMLAEDSVIEPIEATREDLLVVHTKCYLHSLRVPCEVARIMEVPPVACLPSCLIDHFALKPMRFQTGGTIIAARLALEKNWSINIGGGFHHACSNKV
;
A
#
# COMPACT_ATOMS: atom_id res chain seq x y z
N MET A 1 16.90 45.51 14.79
CA MET A 1 16.47 44.94 13.49
C MET A 1 16.92 43.48 13.46
N MET A 2 16.05 42.55 13.86
CA MET A 2 16.30 41.12 13.71
C MET A 2 15.48 40.65 12.50
N GLY A 3 16.20 40.19 11.48
CA GLY A 3 15.70 39.94 10.14
C GLY A 3 14.86 38.68 10.03
N ASN A 4 13.88 38.78 9.14
CA ASN A 4 12.85 37.81 8.79
C ASN A 4 13.42 36.76 7.80
N SER A 5 14.37 35.94 8.25
CA SER A 5 15.12 35.01 7.37
C SER A 5 14.46 33.64 7.19
N THR A 6 13.50 33.25 8.04
CA THR A 6 12.97 31.88 8.11
C THR A 6 11.84 31.57 7.13
N SER A 7 11.32 32.55 6.38
CA SER A 7 10.16 32.37 5.51
C SER A 7 10.50 31.99 4.06
N ASN A 8 11.68 32.36 3.54
CA ASN A 8 12.06 32.03 2.16
C ASN A 8 12.59 30.59 2.03
N ASP A 9 13.42 30.12 2.98
CA ASP A 9 14.03 28.79 2.91
C ASP A 9 12.99 27.66 2.93
N ASN A 10 11.89 27.83 3.69
CA ASN A 10 10.82 26.84 3.76
C ASN A 10 10.00 26.73 2.45
N GLN A 11 9.82 27.84 1.72
CA GLN A 11 9.08 27.82 0.45
C GLN A 11 9.90 27.17 -0.68
N ASP A 12 11.21 27.41 -0.70
CA ASP A 12 12.12 26.81 -1.67
C ASP A 12 12.30 25.30 -1.44
N GLU A 13 12.37 24.86 -0.18
CA GLU A 13 12.38 23.43 0.17
C GLU A 13 11.07 22.72 -0.18
N GLU A 14 9.91 23.33 0.10
CA GLU A 14 8.59 22.77 -0.22
C GLU A 14 8.39 22.64 -1.74
N THR A 15 8.83 23.65 -2.50
CA THR A 15 8.78 23.63 -3.98
C THR A 15 9.68 22.53 -4.55
N ASN A 16 10.88 22.34 -3.98
CA ASN A 16 11.79 21.28 -4.42
C ASN A 16 11.22 19.88 -4.11
N GLN A 17 10.59 19.70 -2.95
CA GLN A 17 9.98 18.43 -2.56
C GLN A 17 8.77 18.08 -3.42
N ASP A 18 7.94 19.06 -3.80
CA ASP A 18 6.84 18.88 -4.75
C ASP A 18 7.34 18.44 -6.14
N LEU A 19 8.40 19.06 -6.66
CA LEU A 19 9.01 18.67 -7.94
C LEU A 19 9.54 17.23 -7.90
N ILE A 20 10.17 16.82 -6.80
CA ILE A 20 10.62 15.44 -6.59
C ILE A 20 9.42 14.48 -6.56
N ASN A 21 8.34 14.84 -5.87
CA ASN A 21 7.15 14.00 -5.76
C ASN A 21 6.44 13.86 -7.12
N LYS A 22 6.31 14.94 -7.89
CA LYS A 22 5.79 14.91 -9.27
C LYS A 22 6.61 13.97 -10.15
N ARG A 23 7.94 14.00 -10.02
CA ARG A 23 8.82 13.06 -10.75
C ARG A 23 8.55 11.62 -10.35
N ARG A 24 8.45 11.31 -9.06
CA ARG A 24 8.13 9.96 -8.56
C ARG A 24 6.80 9.45 -9.11
N VAL A 25 5.76 10.28 -9.08
CA VAL A 25 4.43 9.92 -9.63
C VAL A 25 4.52 9.63 -11.13
N ARG A 26 5.21 10.48 -11.89
CA ARG A 26 5.38 10.30 -13.34
C ARG A 26 6.15 9.02 -13.69
N ASP A 27 7.18 8.69 -12.90
CA ASP A 27 8.05 7.55 -13.14
C ASP A 27 7.48 6.25 -12.51
N SER A 28 6.33 6.33 -11.82
CA SER A 28 5.65 5.21 -11.20
C SER A 28 5.15 4.20 -12.23
N ARG A 29 5.31 2.92 -11.93
CA ARG A 29 4.82 1.81 -12.76
C ARG A 29 3.51 1.21 -12.24
N LEU A 30 2.89 1.84 -11.25
CA LEU A 30 1.67 1.34 -10.62
C LEU A 30 0.43 1.47 -11.52
N TYR A 31 0.54 2.25 -12.59
CA TYR A 31 -0.51 2.38 -13.58
C TYR A 31 -0.42 1.27 -14.63
N VAL A 32 -1.32 0.31 -14.55
CA VAL A 32 -1.42 -0.81 -15.49
C VAL A 32 -2.53 -0.59 -16.51
N GLU A 33 -2.29 -1.01 -17.74
CA GLU A 33 -3.30 -1.05 -18.79
C GLU A 33 -4.27 -2.21 -18.54
N ILE A 34 -5.55 -2.00 -18.84
CA ILE A 34 -6.60 -3.00 -18.64
C ILE A 34 -6.89 -3.76 -19.93
N GLY A 35 -7.05 -5.07 -19.82
CA GLY A 35 -7.48 -5.93 -20.92
C GLY A 35 -8.97 -5.74 -21.26
N PRO A 36 -9.41 -6.19 -22.46
CA PRO A 36 -10.78 -5.99 -22.93
C PRO A 36 -11.84 -6.71 -22.07
N ASN A 37 -11.47 -7.79 -21.37
CA ASN A 37 -12.37 -8.57 -20.53
C ASN A 37 -12.22 -8.25 -19.02
N GLN A 38 -11.33 -7.32 -18.66
CA GLN A 38 -11.08 -6.95 -17.27
C GLN A 38 -12.04 -5.84 -16.83
N TRP A 39 -12.57 -6.00 -15.62
CA TRP A 39 -13.40 -5.02 -14.96
C TRP A 39 -12.52 -4.14 -14.08
N PRO A 40 -12.94 -2.91 -13.70
CA PRO A 40 -12.18 -2.04 -12.81
C PRO A 40 -12.21 -2.52 -11.34
N ILE A 41 -11.99 -3.81 -11.14
CA ILE A 41 -11.91 -4.51 -9.86
C ILE A 41 -10.49 -5.03 -9.72
N VAL A 42 -9.82 -4.61 -8.65
CA VAL A 42 -8.38 -4.83 -8.45
C VAL A 42 -8.18 -5.83 -7.32
N TYR A 43 -7.38 -6.86 -7.59
CA TYR A 43 -7.07 -7.91 -6.64
C TYR A 43 -5.74 -8.60 -6.97
N SER A 44 -5.00 -9.01 -5.92
CA SER A 44 -3.89 -9.93 -6.05
C SER A 44 -3.98 -11.02 -5.00
N HIS A 45 -3.61 -12.26 -5.37
CA HIS A 45 -3.39 -13.36 -4.44
C HIS A 45 -2.38 -13.02 -3.33
N LYS A 46 -1.55 -11.99 -3.55
CA LYS A 46 -0.53 -11.51 -2.62
C LYS A 46 -1.07 -10.56 -1.55
N TYR A 47 -2.36 -10.25 -1.53
CA TYR A 47 -2.96 -9.35 -0.53
C TYR A 47 -2.99 -9.92 0.88
N ASN A 48 -3.11 -11.25 1.00
CA ASN A 48 -3.20 -11.90 2.30
C ASN A 48 -1.92 -11.72 3.10
N ILE A 49 -2.08 -11.38 4.37
CA ILE A 49 -1.01 -11.28 5.37
C ILE A 49 -1.06 -12.56 6.20
N GLY A 50 0.08 -13.22 6.42
CA GLY A 50 0.07 -14.49 7.14
C GLY A 50 1.41 -14.83 7.77
N PHE A 51 1.40 -15.20 9.04
CA PHE A 51 2.57 -15.53 9.85
C PHE A 51 2.48 -16.97 10.37
N PHE A 52 2.23 -17.93 9.47
CA PHE A 52 2.13 -19.37 9.81
C PHE A 52 1.23 -19.69 11.02
N GLY A 53 0.17 -18.91 11.26
CA GLY A 53 -0.77 -19.05 12.36
C GLY A 53 -0.70 -17.94 13.42
N ILE A 54 0.39 -17.18 13.51
CA ILE A 54 0.51 -16.03 14.42
C ILE A 54 -0.48 -14.92 14.02
N GLU A 55 -0.87 -14.84 12.74
CA GLU A 55 -1.88 -13.89 12.26
C GLU A 55 -3.24 -14.05 12.97
N LYS A 56 -3.54 -15.25 13.50
CA LYS A 56 -4.78 -15.52 14.23
C LYS A 56 -4.86 -14.84 15.60
N LEU A 57 -3.75 -14.28 16.09
CA LEU A 57 -3.72 -13.49 17.32
C LEU A 57 -4.21 -12.06 17.10
N HIS A 58 -4.38 -11.65 15.85
CA HIS A 58 -4.94 -10.35 15.52
C HIS A 58 -6.47 -10.43 15.40
N PRO A 59 -7.25 -9.47 15.91
CA PRO A 59 -8.71 -9.51 15.88
C PRO A 59 -9.31 -9.43 14.46
N PHE A 60 -8.49 -9.09 13.46
CA PHE A 60 -8.90 -8.98 12.06
C PHE A 60 -8.40 -10.15 11.22
N ASP A 61 -9.29 -10.71 10.38
CA ASP A 61 -8.95 -11.75 9.41
C ASP A 61 -7.98 -11.21 8.34
N SER A 62 -6.71 -11.57 8.49
CA SER A 62 -5.63 -11.18 7.58
C SER A 62 -5.66 -11.91 6.23
N LYS A 63 -6.61 -12.84 6.04
CA LYS A 63 -6.88 -13.54 4.77
C LYS A 63 -8.22 -13.15 4.15
N LYS A 64 -8.92 -12.18 4.73
CA LYS A 64 -10.28 -11.78 4.30
C LYS A 64 -10.35 -11.41 2.83
N TRP A 65 -9.30 -10.85 2.26
CA TRP A 65 -9.30 -10.37 0.88
C TRP A 65 -9.36 -11.53 -0.11
N GLY A 66 -8.56 -12.58 0.14
CA GLY A 66 -8.67 -13.84 -0.60
C GLY A 66 -10.04 -14.51 -0.39
N ASN A 67 -10.58 -14.47 0.83
CA ASN A 67 -11.91 -15.01 1.11
C ASN A 67 -13.00 -14.28 0.32
N VAL A 68 -12.98 -12.94 0.29
CA VAL A 68 -13.93 -12.12 -0.50
C VAL A 68 -13.83 -12.45 -1.98
N PHE A 69 -12.62 -12.49 -2.54
CA PHE A 69 -12.44 -12.84 -3.95
C PHE A 69 -12.95 -14.26 -4.24
N HIS A 70 -12.64 -15.22 -3.38
CA HIS A 70 -13.11 -16.60 -3.49
C HIS A 70 -14.64 -16.69 -3.46
N PHE A 71 -15.31 -16.04 -2.51
CA PHE A 71 -16.77 -16.03 -2.44
C PHE A 71 -17.42 -15.39 -3.68
N LEU A 72 -16.88 -14.29 -4.18
CA LEU A 72 -17.37 -13.64 -5.40
C LEU A 72 -17.21 -14.55 -6.64
N LYS A 73 -16.10 -15.29 -6.70
CA LYS A 73 -15.84 -16.27 -7.76
C LYS A 73 -16.79 -17.46 -7.69
N GLU A 74 -16.98 -18.04 -6.50
CA GLU A 74 -17.92 -19.16 -6.30
C GLU A 74 -19.37 -18.77 -6.60
N ALA A 75 -19.75 -17.52 -6.30
CA ALA A 75 -21.05 -16.97 -6.66
C ALA A 75 -21.21 -16.67 -8.18
N GLY A 76 -20.18 -16.89 -8.99
CA GLY A 76 -20.19 -16.58 -10.42
C GLY A 76 -20.20 -15.08 -10.75
N MET A 77 -19.87 -14.22 -9.78
CA MET A 77 -19.86 -12.76 -9.95
C MET A 77 -18.53 -12.24 -10.53
N LEU A 78 -17.44 -12.99 -10.34
CA LEU A 78 -16.11 -12.68 -10.88
C LEU A 78 -15.48 -13.91 -11.51
N ALA A 79 -14.69 -13.69 -12.55
CA ALA A 79 -13.75 -14.67 -13.09
C ALA A 79 -12.32 -14.31 -12.68
N GLU A 80 -11.41 -15.28 -12.77
CA GLU A 80 -10.00 -15.07 -12.41
C GLU A 80 -9.33 -14.01 -13.31
N ASP A 81 -9.68 -14.03 -14.59
CA ASP A 81 -9.16 -13.15 -15.63
C ASP A 81 -9.96 -11.84 -15.76
N SER A 82 -11.07 -11.69 -15.05
CA SER A 82 -11.88 -10.46 -15.06
C SER A 82 -11.37 -9.39 -14.09
N VAL A 83 -10.43 -9.72 -13.19
CA VAL A 83 -9.84 -8.76 -12.25
C VAL A 83 -8.48 -8.27 -12.73
N ILE A 84 -8.09 -7.09 -12.25
CA ILE A 84 -6.81 -6.46 -12.55
C ILE A 84 -5.83 -6.81 -11.44
N GLU A 85 -4.69 -7.42 -11.80
CA GLU A 85 -3.61 -7.65 -10.84
C GLU A 85 -2.76 -6.39 -10.68
N PRO A 86 -2.64 -5.83 -9.46
CA PRO A 86 -1.81 -4.67 -9.19
C PRO A 86 -0.32 -5.00 -9.13
N ILE A 87 0.49 -3.95 -9.27
CA ILE A 87 1.95 -4.01 -9.08
C ILE A 87 2.31 -3.62 -7.65
N GLU A 88 3.38 -4.20 -7.10
CA GLU A 88 3.91 -3.83 -5.78
C GLU A 88 4.38 -2.37 -5.75
N ALA A 89 3.89 -1.57 -4.80
CA ALA A 89 4.39 -0.21 -4.58
C ALA A 89 5.89 -0.24 -4.22
N THR A 90 6.69 0.47 -5.00
CA THR A 90 8.13 0.62 -4.76
C THR A 90 8.41 1.60 -3.63
N ARG A 91 9.65 1.62 -3.14
CA ARG A 91 10.06 2.63 -2.16
C ARG A 91 9.86 4.06 -2.69
N GLU A 92 10.10 4.32 -3.97
CA GLU A 92 9.91 5.65 -4.55
C GLU A 92 8.43 6.03 -4.60
N ASP A 93 7.53 5.08 -4.87
CA ASP A 93 6.08 5.31 -4.79
C ASP A 93 5.67 5.70 -3.35
N LEU A 94 6.18 4.98 -2.36
CA LEU A 94 5.87 5.24 -0.95
C LEU A 94 6.44 6.59 -0.46
N LEU A 95 7.59 7.02 -0.98
CA LEU A 95 8.24 8.28 -0.61
C LEU A 95 7.49 9.53 -1.09
N VAL A 96 6.45 9.38 -1.91
CA VAL A 96 5.53 10.48 -2.25
C VAL A 96 4.80 10.99 -1.01
N VAL A 97 4.49 10.11 -0.06
CA VAL A 97 3.73 10.45 1.17
C VAL A 97 4.56 10.20 2.42
N HIS A 98 5.31 9.10 2.46
CA HIS A 98 6.03 8.69 3.67
C HIS A 98 7.44 9.25 3.74
N THR A 99 7.87 9.57 4.96
CA THR A 99 9.24 10.02 5.18
C THR A 99 10.25 8.89 5.03
N LYS A 100 11.49 9.23 4.65
CA LYS A 100 12.61 8.28 4.62
C LYS A 100 12.83 7.60 5.97
N CYS A 101 12.65 8.36 7.06
CA CYS A 101 12.79 7.89 8.44
C CYS A 101 11.74 6.83 8.78
N TYR A 102 10.47 7.09 8.50
CA TYR A 102 9.39 6.11 8.69
C TYR A 102 9.62 4.84 7.88
N LEU A 103 9.94 4.95 6.58
CA LEU A 103 10.21 3.76 5.77
C LEU A 103 11.49 3.01 6.20
N HIS A 104 12.37 3.65 6.97
CA HIS A 104 13.52 2.98 7.57
C HIS A 104 13.16 2.27 8.87
N SER A 105 12.27 2.85 9.70
CA SER A 105 11.79 2.20 10.94
C SER A 105 11.07 0.89 10.68
N LEU A 106 10.40 0.73 9.53
CA LEU A 106 9.78 -0.53 9.10
C LEU A 106 10.77 -1.71 8.91
N ARG A 107 12.08 -1.46 8.91
CA ARG A 107 13.10 -2.53 8.92
C ARG A 107 13.31 -3.16 10.30
N VAL A 108 12.82 -2.49 11.35
CA VAL A 108 12.93 -2.90 12.75
C VAL A 108 11.71 -3.74 13.12
N PRO A 109 11.87 -5.04 13.47
CA PRO A 109 10.76 -5.93 13.81
C PRO A 109 9.84 -5.39 14.91
N CYS A 110 10.41 -4.77 15.95
CA CYS A 110 9.64 -4.20 17.06
C CYS A 110 8.70 -3.08 16.61
N GLU A 111 9.11 -2.24 15.66
CA GLU A 111 8.25 -1.17 15.16
C GLU A 111 7.10 -1.74 14.33
N VAL A 112 7.37 -2.74 13.49
CA VAL A 112 6.31 -3.40 12.71
C VAL A 112 5.32 -4.11 13.63
N ALA A 113 5.81 -4.83 14.65
CA ALA A 113 4.95 -5.51 15.62
C ALA A 113 4.05 -4.53 16.38
N ARG A 114 4.57 -3.35 16.71
CA ARG A 114 3.81 -2.28 17.37
C ARG A 114 2.76 -1.67 16.44
N ILE A 115 3.13 -1.35 15.19
CA ILE A 115 2.20 -0.79 14.19
C ILE A 115 1.07 -1.78 13.89
N MET A 116 1.39 -3.07 13.78
CA MET A 116 0.41 -4.12 13.49
C MET A 116 -0.39 -4.55 14.72
N GLU A 117 -0.03 -4.10 15.92
CA GLU A 117 -0.61 -4.56 17.20
C GLU A 117 -0.53 -6.10 17.37
N VAL A 118 0.53 -6.72 16.85
CA VAL A 118 0.82 -8.15 16.98
C VAL A 118 2.21 -8.34 17.60
N PRO A 119 2.34 -8.30 18.94
CA PRO A 119 3.63 -8.36 19.63
C PRO A 119 4.55 -9.52 19.21
N PRO A 120 4.06 -10.76 18.95
CA PRO A 120 4.91 -11.87 18.50
C PRO A 120 5.65 -11.63 17.18
N VAL A 121 5.21 -10.69 16.33
CA VAL A 121 5.91 -10.31 15.09
C VAL A 121 7.32 -9.78 15.38
N ALA A 122 7.57 -9.20 16.58
CA ALA A 122 8.87 -8.67 16.96
C ALA A 122 9.97 -9.77 17.02
N CYS A 123 9.57 -11.03 17.18
CA CYS A 123 10.48 -12.18 17.22
C CYS A 123 10.82 -12.74 15.82
N LEU A 124 10.18 -12.23 14.75
CA LEU A 124 10.41 -12.70 13.40
C LEU A 124 11.60 -11.97 12.74
N PRO A 125 12.41 -12.66 11.91
CA PRO A 125 13.40 -12.00 11.06
C PRO A 125 12.76 -10.96 10.14
N SER A 126 13.40 -9.80 9.95
CA SER A 126 12.87 -8.71 9.13
C SER A 126 12.54 -9.12 7.69
N CYS A 127 13.23 -10.12 7.12
CA CYS A 127 12.91 -10.64 5.79
C CYS A 127 11.56 -11.38 5.73
N LEU A 128 11.18 -12.09 6.81
CA LEU A 128 9.88 -12.75 6.90
C LEU A 128 8.78 -11.71 7.11
N ILE A 129 9.02 -10.71 7.96
CA ILE A 129 8.09 -9.60 8.16
C ILE A 129 7.85 -8.85 6.85
N ASP A 130 8.92 -8.58 6.10
CA ASP A 130 8.80 -7.94 4.80
C ASP A 130 7.98 -8.80 3.83
N HIS A 131 8.31 -10.08 3.71
CA HIS A 131 7.65 -10.98 2.77
C HIS A 131 6.16 -11.20 3.10
N PHE A 132 5.83 -11.39 4.37
CA PHE A 132 4.51 -11.86 4.80
C PHE A 132 3.57 -10.74 5.28
N ALA A 133 4.07 -9.54 5.57
CA ALA A 133 3.25 -8.41 5.98
C ALA A 133 3.47 -7.18 5.10
N LEU A 134 4.69 -6.65 5.04
CA LEU A 134 4.93 -5.38 4.36
C LEU A 134 4.73 -5.48 2.84
N LYS A 135 5.12 -6.59 2.22
CA LYS A 135 4.91 -6.84 0.79
C LYS A 135 3.43 -6.92 0.43
N PRO A 136 2.57 -7.71 1.12
CA PRO A 136 1.12 -7.62 0.93
C PRO A 136 0.57 -6.21 1.07
N MET A 137 1.02 -5.44 2.07
CA MET A 137 0.61 -4.04 2.22
C MET A 137 1.03 -3.18 1.02
N ARG A 138 2.24 -3.36 0.49
CA ARG A 138 2.70 -2.66 -0.73
C ARG A 138 1.88 -3.04 -1.97
N PHE A 139 1.46 -4.29 -2.10
CA PHE A 139 0.51 -4.70 -3.15
C PHE A 139 -0.85 -4.03 -2.99
N GLN A 140 -1.38 -3.95 -1.77
CA GLN A 140 -2.65 -3.26 -1.50
C GLN A 140 -2.57 -1.75 -1.76
N THR A 141 -1.43 -1.12 -1.44
CA THR A 141 -1.16 0.28 -1.80
C THR A 141 -1.15 0.47 -3.31
N GLY A 142 -0.41 -0.37 -4.04
CA GLY A 142 -0.41 -0.36 -5.51
C GLY A 142 -1.82 -0.53 -6.09
N GLY A 143 -2.59 -1.46 -5.52
CA GLY A 143 -3.99 -1.71 -5.88
C GLY A 143 -4.92 -0.52 -5.65
N THR A 144 -4.70 0.23 -4.56
CA THR A 144 -5.48 1.44 -4.27
C THR A 144 -5.17 2.54 -5.27
N ILE A 145 -3.90 2.70 -5.64
CA ILE A 145 -3.46 3.72 -6.60
C ILE A 145 -4.06 3.46 -7.99
N ILE A 146 -4.00 2.22 -8.50
CA ILE A 146 -4.63 1.90 -9.78
C ILE A 146 -6.16 1.97 -9.69
N ALA A 147 -6.79 1.51 -8.61
CA ALA A 147 -8.23 1.63 -8.44
C ALA A 147 -8.70 3.10 -8.44
N ALA A 148 -7.95 4.00 -7.78
CA ALA A 148 -8.24 5.43 -7.80
C ALA A 148 -8.17 6.01 -9.23
N ARG A 149 -7.14 5.64 -10.01
CA ARG A 149 -7.05 6.03 -11.42
C ARG A 149 -8.22 5.50 -12.24
N LEU A 150 -8.57 4.22 -12.08
CA LEU A 150 -9.68 3.59 -12.80
C LEU A 150 -11.02 4.21 -12.45
N ALA A 151 -11.23 4.61 -11.18
CA ALA A 151 -12.43 5.31 -10.78
C ALA A 151 -12.60 6.65 -11.52
N LEU A 152 -11.50 7.37 -11.77
CA LEU A 152 -11.51 8.60 -12.57
C LEU A 152 -11.78 8.32 -14.06
N GLU A 153 -11.20 7.27 -14.62
CA GLU A 153 -11.32 6.95 -16.06
C GLU A 153 -12.62 6.23 -16.43
N LYS A 154 -13.16 5.39 -15.53
CA LYS A 154 -14.29 4.49 -15.77
C LYS A 154 -15.52 4.82 -14.92
N ASN A 155 -15.47 5.91 -14.15
CA ASN A 155 -16.51 6.36 -13.21
C ASN A 155 -16.75 5.44 -12.00
N TRP A 156 -16.05 4.31 -11.90
CA TRP A 156 -16.09 3.42 -10.74
C TRP A 156 -14.87 2.51 -10.72
N SER A 157 -14.47 2.09 -9.52
CA SER A 157 -13.51 1.01 -9.33
C SER A 157 -13.60 0.46 -7.90
N ILE A 158 -13.20 -0.79 -7.72
CA ILE A 158 -13.13 -1.45 -6.41
C ILE A 158 -11.73 -2.05 -6.25
N ASN A 159 -11.00 -1.68 -5.19
CA ASN A 159 -9.88 -2.49 -4.72
C ASN A 159 -10.38 -3.44 -3.64
N ILE A 160 -10.34 -4.76 -3.89
CA ILE A 160 -10.77 -5.76 -2.89
C ILE A 160 -9.94 -5.63 -1.60
N GLY A 161 -8.68 -5.22 -1.71
CA GLY A 161 -7.78 -4.94 -0.58
C GLY A 161 -8.26 -3.80 0.33
N GLY A 162 -9.01 -2.84 -0.23
CA GLY A 162 -9.26 -1.54 0.41
C GLY A 162 -7.98 -0.70 0.46
N GLY A 163 -7.86 0.16 1.47
CA GLY A 163 -6.67 0.97 1.71
C GLY A 163 -6.38 1.11 3.21
N PHE A 164 -5.26 1.77 3.54
CA PHE A 164 -4.82 1.98 4.92
C PHE A 164 -5.12 3.41 5.38
N HIS A 165 -6.40 3.75 5.57
CA HIS A 165 -6.82 5.14 5.86
C HIS A 165 -6.34 5.68 7.20
N HIS A 166 -5.87 4.82 8.11
CA HIS A 166 -5.24 5.23 9.37
C HIS A 166 -3.74 5.52 9.25
N ALA A 167 -3.11 5.20 8.11
CA ALA A 167 -1.69 5.45 7.91
C ALA A 167 -1.40 6.95 7.78
N CYS A 168 -0.25 7.38 8.31
CA CYS A 168 0.23 8.77 8.22
C CYS A 168 1.66 8.81 7.64
N SER A 169 2.11 9.99 7.22
CA SER A 169 3.42 10.18 6.57
C SER A 169 4.62 9.78 7.44
N ASN A 170 4.54 9.98 8.75
CA ASN A 170 5.65 9.82 9.69
C ASN A 170 5.27 9.16 11.03
N LYS A 171 4.00 8.79 11.22
CA LYS A 171 3.55 8.25 12.50
C LYS A 171 3.94 6.78 12.59
N VAL A 172 4.82 6.50 13.55
CA VAL A 172 5.07 5.16 14.04
C VAL A 172 4.07 4.90 15.15
#